data_AF-A0A3D5YMB9-F1
#
_entry.id   AF-A0A3D5YMB9-F1
#
_cell.length_a   1.000
_cell.length_b   1.000
_cell.length_c   1.000
_cell.angle_alpha   90.00
_cell.angle_beta   90.00
_cell.angle_gamma   90.00
#
_symmetry.space_group_name_H-M   'P 1'
#
loop_
_entity.id
_entity.type
_entity.pdbx_description
1 polymer ?
#
loop_
_entity_poly.entity_id
_entity_poly.type
_entity_poly.pdbx_seq_one_letter_code
_entity_poly.pdbx_strand_id
1 'polypeptide(L)' 'NTGITFVRTDLDNAEIPALVRYVNRTNRQTILQNGEATVGTVEHLMASLYALGIDNLRIELNG' A
#
# COMPACT_ATOMS: atom_id res chain seq x y z
N ASN A 1 -6.99 2.02 16.06
CA ASN A 1 -7.13 2.44 14.66
C ASN A 1 -5.84 2.07 13.93
N THR A 2 -5.88 1.08 13.05
CA THR A 2 -4.70 0.46 12.43
C THR A 2 -4.35 1.04 11.06
N GLY A 3 -5.33 1.66 10.38
CA GLY A 3 -5.15 2.16 9.01
C GLY A 3 -5.11 1.05 7.97
N ILE A 4 -4.73 1.42 6.75
CA ILE A 4 -4.50 0.50 5.64
C ILE A 4 -3.01 0.18 5.56
N THR A 5 -2.67 -1.12 5.56
CA THR A 5 -1.29 -1.61 5.46
C THR A 5 -1.19 -2.67 4.37
N PHE A 6 -0.25 -2.46 3.44
CA PHE A 6 0.14 -3.43 2.44
C PHE A 6 1.23 -4.35 3.00
N VAL A 7 1.22 -5.61 2.60
CA VAL A 7 2.13 -6.65 3.11
C VAL A 7 2.63 -7.47 1.93
N ARG A 8 3.96 -7.47 1.76
CA ARG A 8 4.65 -8.31 0.79
C ARG A 8 4.95 -9.66 1.43
N THR A 9 4.04 -10.63 1.28
CA THR A 9 4.19 -11.97 1.87
C THR A 9 5.30 -12.77 1.18
N ASP A 10 5.71 -12.35 -0.01
CA ASP A 10 6.88 -12.85 -0.74
C ASP A 10 8.21 -12.25 -0.26
N LEU A 11 8.18 -11.16 0.52
CA LEU A 11 9.37 -10.48 1.07
C LEU A 11 9.36 -10.50 2.60
N ASP A 12 9.36 -11.69 3.21
CA ASP A 12 9.39 -11.87 4.68
C ASP A 12 8.28 -11.09 5.42
N ASN A 13 7.08 -11.05 4.83
CA ASN A 13 5.95 -10.29 5.34
C ASN A 13 6.23 -8.79 5.54
N ALA A 14 7.10 -8.19 4.71
CA ALA A 14 7.43 -6.77 4.80
C ALA A 14 6.18 -5.89 4.70
N GLU A 15 6.00 -5.01 5.68
CA GLU A 15 4.84 -4.14 5.79
C GLU A 15 5.11 -2.73 5.25
N ILE A 16 4.14 -2.20 4.51
CA ILE A 16 4.17 -0.87 3.93
C ILE A 16 2.85 -0.16 4.28
N PRO A 17 2.81 0.67 5.32
CA PRO A 17 1.63 1.47 5.65
C PRO A 17 1.26 2.43 4.50
N ALA A 18 -0.02 2.59 4.22
CA ALA A 18 -0.52 3.50 3.17
C ALA A 18 -0.48 4.97 3.63
N LEU A 19 0.72 5.49 3.86
CA LEU A 19 0.97 6.84 4.37
C LEU A 19 1.86 7.63 3.43
N VAL A 20 1.64 8.95 3.35
CA VAL A 20 2.35 9.86 2.42
C VAL A 20 3.86 9.76 2.51
N ARG A 21 4.43 9.51 3.71
CA ARG A 21 5.88 9.36 3.89
C ARG A 21 6.48 8.14 3.17
N TYR A 22 5.67 7.15 2.84
CA TYR A 22 6.08 5.97 2.08
C TYR A 22 5.75 6.10 0.58
N VAL A 23 5.15 7.22 0.16
CA VAL A 23 4.81 7.42 -1.26
C VAL A 23 6.07 7.78 -2.03
N ASN A 24 6.43 6.93 -2.97
CA ASN A 24 7.36 7.21 -4.05
C ASN A 24 6.57 7.43 -5.35
N ARG A 25 6.71 8.60 -5.98
CA ARG A 25 5.96 8.94 -7.20
C ARG A 25 6.80 8.65 -8.44
N THR A 26 6.20 7.97 -9.40
CA THR A 26 6.76 7.86 -10.76
C THR A 26 5.79 8.50 -11.75
N ASN A 27 6.24 8.75 -12.98
CA ASN A 27 5.46 9.50 -14.00
C ASN A 27 4.10 8.87 -14.37
N ARG A 28 3.71 7.70 -13.84
CA ARG A 28 2.49 6.99 -14.23
C ARG A 28 1.75 6.23 -13.12
N GLN A 29 2.25 6.24 -11.88
CA GLN A 29 1.60 5.51 -10.79
C GLN A 29 2.05 6.00 -9.41
N THR A 30 1.22 5.73 -8.40
CA THR A 30 1.62 5.87 -7.00
C THR A 30 2.27 4.57 -6.56
N ILE A 31 3.52 4.67 -6.08
CA ILE A 31 4.23 3.54 -5.48
C ILE A 31 4.32 3.79 -3.99
N LEU A 32 4.01 2.79 -3.17
CA LEU A 32 4.38 2.77 -1.76
C LEU A 32 5.69 2.00 -1.60
N GLN A 33 6.61 2.53 -0.81
CA GLN A 33 7.92 1.95 -0.58
C GLN A 33 8.31 2.04 0.89
N ASN A 34 8.76 0.92 1.46
CA ASN A 34 9.38 0.86 2.79
C ASN A 34 10.63 -0.03 2.71
N GLY A 35 11.82 0.58 2.81
CA GLY A 35 13.07 -0.13 2.51
C GLY A 35 13.12 -0.60 1.05
N GLU A 36 13.38 -1.89 0.84
CA GLU A 36 13.43 -2.53 -0.47
C GLU A 36 12.04 -2.99 -0.97
N ALA A 37 11.06 -3.11 -0.06
CA ALA A 37 9.72 -3.55 -0.42
C ALA A 37 8.95 -2.40 -1.10
N THR A 38 8.31 -2.71 -2.22
CA THR A 38 7.49 -1.75 -2.98
C THR A 38 6.14 -2.34 -3.38
N VAL A 39 5.12 -1.50 -3.50
CA VAL A 39 3.81 -1.84 -4.07
C VAL A 39 3.39 -0.70 -4.99
N GLY A 40 3.22 -1.01 -6.27
CA GLY A 40 2.81 -0.03 -7.29
C GLY A 40 1.30 -0.02 -7.54
N THR A 41 0.84 1.03 -8.23
CA THR A 41 -0.54 1.19 -8.71
C THR A 41 -1.59 1.08 -7.58
N VAL A 42 -1.29 1.64 -6.41
CA VAL A 42 -2.19 1.57 -5.24
C VAL A 42 -3.41 2.48 -5.35
N GLU A 43 -3.37 3.49 -6.21
CA GLU A 43 -4.35 4.58 -6.29
C GLU A 43 -5.80 4.12 -6.52
N HIS A 44 -6.04 3.15 -7.40
CA HIS A 44 -7.40 2.70 -7.71
C HIS A 44 -8.03 1.91 -6.55
N LEU A 45 -7.23 1.08 -5.88
CA LEU A 45 -7.69 0.36 -4.70
C LEU A 45 -7.97 1.34 -3.56
N MET A 46 -7.05 2.28 -3.31
CA MET A 46 -7.23 3.31 -2.28
C MET A 46 -8.47 4.16 -2.53
N ALA A 47 -8.76 4.53 -3.78
CA ALA A 47 -9.99 5.26 -4.15
C ALA A 47 -11.25 4.43 -3.86
N SER A 48 -11.22 3.13 -4.15
CA SER A 48 -12.35 2.22 -3.88
C SER A 48 -12.59 2.04 -2.38
N LEU A 49 -11.53 1.86 -1.59
CA LEU A 49 -11.62 1.74 -0.13
C LEU A 49 -12.17 3.02 0.51
N TYR A 50 -11.71 4.19 0.04
CA TYR A 50 -12.24 5.48 0.48
C TYR A 50 -13.74 5.62 0.16
N ALA A 51 -14.16 5.27 -1.05
CA ALA A 51 -15.57 5.33 -1.46
C ALA A 51 -16.48 4.41 -0.61
N LEU A 52 -15.93 3.29 -0.12
CA LEU A 52 -16.63 2.35 0.75
C LEU A 52 -16.53 2.69 2.25
N GLY A 53 -15.77 3.72 2.63
CA GLY A 53 -15.55 4.09 4.04
C GLY A 53 -14.75 3.05 4.82
N ILE A 54 -13.82 2.35 4.17
CA ILE A 54 -12.97 1.34 4.80
C ILE A 54 -11.67 2.00 5.27
N ASP A 55 -11.53 2.12 6.59
CA ASP A 55 -10.37 2.79 7.21
C ASP A 55 -9.28 1.83 7.72
N ASN A 56 -9.64 0.58 8.02
CA ASN A 56 -8.74 -0.40 8.65
C ASN A 56 -8.72 -1.69 7.83
N LEU A 57 -7.60 -1.97 7.17
CA LEU A 57 -7.46 -3.13 6.29
C LEU A 57 -6.00 -3.58 6.17
N ARG A 58 -5.78 -4.89 6.18
CA ARG A 58 -4.50 -5.52 5.82
C ARG A 58 -4.62 -6.10 4.42
N ILE A 59 -3.73 -5.72 3.51
CA ILE A 59 -3.73 -6.14 2.10
C ILE A 59 -2.47 -6.94 1.85
N GLU A 60 -2.61 -8.23 1.59
CA GLU A 60 -1.49 -9.15 1.36
C GLU A 60 -1.28 -9.38 -0.14
N LEU A 61 -0.01 -9.32 -0.56
CA LEU A 61 0.43 -9.42 -1.95
C LEU A 61 1.70 -10.27 -2.00
N ASN A 62 1.88 -11.05 -3.07
CA ASN A 62 3.00 -11.99 -3.22
C ASN A 62 3.71 -11.88 -4.60
N GLY A 63 3.68 -10.71 -5.23
CA GLY A 63 4.14 -10.48 -6.61
C GLY A 63 5.15 -9.35 -6.77
#